data_AF-A0A955E0Z1-F1
#
_entry.id   AF-A0A955E0Z1-F1
#
_cell.length_a   1.000
_cell.length_b   1.000
_cell.length_c   1.000
_cell.angle_alpha   90.00
_cell.angle_beta   90.00
_cell.angle_gamma   90.00
#
_symmetry.space_group_name_H-M   'P 1'
#
loop_
_entity.id
_entity.type
_entity.pdbx_description
1 polymer ?
#
loop_
_entity_poly.entity_id
_entity_poly.type
_entity_poly.pdbx_seq_one_letter_code
_entity_poly.pdbx_strand_id
1 'polypeptide(L)'
;MNKHKLWVVESNGAPRSGKGTITSALTESYADAAQDETGADYRAVTYGLLENGHLEEGQSESDIEQTVSKLDNREIADYAAMRYEIVAEQGDKVLYEPRINETVAKIGKISVVRSAVKVGFTRRVQRVIDNPDVNLLFVDGRNLGPVIEKIEGAELGLRLFVDCQPAEAARREALRQGVDYQDSSNDEWFMKTKASIKARKLDDERRTLDPVCKDEDAIAYWHNDDVMTETMQYFAKTRGKSIGNIASILNTKFRTDGRYGAGAKAVHESRQIYFDTSEINRNTMINLSRRMVDEALDERAGLYTSISGELFRK
;
A
#
# COMPACT_ATOMS: atom_id res chain seq x y z
N MET A 1 11.11 26.02 17.51
CA MET A 1 11.39 25.55 16.14
C MET A 1 10.38 24.45 15.84
N ASN A 2 9.60 24.56 14.76
CA ASN A 2 8.78 23.44 14.32
C ASN A 2 9.74 22.30 13.96
N LYS A 3 9.69 21.22 14.74
CA LYS A 3 10.43 19.99 14.43
C LYS A 3 9.98 19.56 13.04
N HIS A 4 10.92 19.37 12.13
CA HIS A 4 10.65 18.76 10.84
C HIS A 4 9.97 17.40 11.10
N LYS A 5 8.89 17.12 10.36
CA LYS A 5 8.12 15.88 10.50
C LYS A 5 8.29 15.06 9.23
N LEU A 6 8.61 13.78 9.40
CA LEU A 6 8.56 12.78 8.34
C LEU A 6 7.10 12.50 7.96
N TRP A 7 6.76 12.59 6.69
CA TRP A 7 5.42 12.29 6.21
C TRP A 7 5.35 10.88 5.65
N VAL A 8 4.39 10.11 6.14
CA VAL A 8 4.21 8.72 5.77
C VAL A 8 3.03 8.59 4.82
N VAL A 9 3.25 7.97 3.66
CA VAL A 9 2.21 7.61 2.71
C VAL A 9 2.02 6.10 2.73
N GLU A 10 0.87 5.64 3.25
CA GLU A 10 0.53 4.23 3.32
C GLU A 10 -0.16 3.78 2.03
N SER A 11 0.40 2.75 1.39
CA SER A 11 -0.25 2.01 0.29
C SER A 11 -0.66 0.63 0.77
N ASN A 12 -1.90 0.49 1.22
CA ASN A 12 -2.55 -0.80 1.48
C ASN A 12 -3.26 -1.29 0.20
N GLY A 13 -3.64 -2.56 0.13
CA GLY A 13 -4.48 -3.04 -0.96
C GLY A 13 -4.47 -4.54 -1.21
N ALA A 14 -5.30 -4.91 -2.17
CA ALA A 14 -5.49 -6.29 -2.58
C ALA A 14 -4.20 -6.94 -3.18
N PRO A 15 -4.11 -8.28 -3.22
CA PRO A 15 -3.04 -8.96 -3.91
C PRO A 15 -2.99 -8.56 -5.40
N ARG A 16 -1.78 -8.29 -5.92
CA ARG A 16 -1.54 -7.90 -7.33
C ARG A 16 -2.30 -6.65 -7.81
N SER A 17 -2.70 -5.78 -6.87
CA SER A 17 -3.36 -4.51 -7.20
C SER A 17 -2.43 -3.42 -7.74
N GLY A 18 -1.12 -3.63 -7.71
CA GLY A 18 -0.14 -2.64 -8.18
C GLY A 18 0.43 -1.74 -7.08
N LYS A 19 0.03 -1.94 -5.81
CA LYS A 19 0.54 -1.17 -4.66
C LYS A 19 2.07 -1.05 -4.60
N GLY A 20 2.83 -2.16 -4.65
CA GLY A 20 4.29 -2.10 -4.63
C GLY A 20 4.88 -1.35 -5.85
N THR A 21 4.25 -1.45 -7.02
CA THR A 21 4.63 -0.65 -8.20
C THR A 21 4.38 0.84 -7.99
N ILE A 22 3.26 1.20 -7.34
CA ILE A 22 2.96 2.59 -6.97
C ILE A 22 4.00 3.08 -5.95
N THR A 23 4.23 2.35 -4.85
CA THR A 23 5.16 2.73 -3.78
C THR A 23 6.57 2.98 -4.33
N SER A 24 7.10 2.08 -5.16
CA SER A 24 8.43 2.25 -5.73
C SER A 24 8.50 3.42 -6.72
N ALA A 25 7.52 3.55 -7.61
CA ALA A 25 7.50 4.65 -8.58
C ALA A 25 7.31 6.02 -7.91
N LEU A 26 6.56 6.09 -6.80
CA LEU A 26 6.44 7.28 -5.99
C LEU A 26 7.79 7.60 -5.35
N THR A 27 8.44 6.64 -4.70
CA THR A 27 9.76 6.85 -4.08
C THR A 27 10.79 7.37 -5.09
N GLU A 28 10.82 6.83 -6.31
CA GLU A 28 11.68 7.32 -7.40
C GLU A 28 11.33 8.74 -7.89
N SER A 29 10.09 9.21 -7.64
CA SER A 29 9.60 10.51 -8.12
C SER A 29 9.92 11.67 -7.18
N TYR A 30 10.31 11.41 -5.92
CA TYR A 30 10.62 12.43 -4.92
C TYR A 30 12.06 12.23 -4.42
N ALA A 31 12.88 13.28 -4.51
CA ALA A 31 14.32 13.18 -4.21
C ALA A 31 14.62 12.96 -2.71
N ASP A 32 13.71 13.40 -1.85
CA ASP A 32 13.75 13.34 -0.39
C ASP A 32 12.85 12.21 0.16
N ALA A 33 12.68 11.14 -0.61
CA ALA A 33 11.84 10.01 -0.24
C ALA A 33 12.60 8.72 0.06
N ALA A 34 12.05 7.96 1.00
CA ALA A 34 12.43 6.59 1.30
C ALA A 34 11.23 5.64 1.09
N GLN A 35 11.55 4.35 0.93
CA GLN A 35 10.57 3.28 0.82
C GLN A 35 10.71 2.28 1.98
N ASP A 36 9.59 1.79 2.50
CA ASP A 36 9.52 0.64 3.41
C ASP A 36 8.38 -0.32 2.97
N GLU A 37 8.41 -1.57 3.42
CA GLU A 37 7.32 -2.53 3.25
C GLU A 37 7.14 -3.45 4.48
N THR A 38 5.98 -3.42 5.11
CA THR A 38 5.74 -4.28 6.29
C THR A 38 5.63 -5.76 5.93
N GLY A 39 5.36 -6.09 4.66
CA GLY A 39 5.33 -7.47 4.17
C GLY A 39 6.69 -8.17 4.30
N ALA A 40 7.79 -7.45 4.08
CA ALA A 40 9.12 -7.99 4.25
C ALA A 40 9.54 -8.15 5.72
N ASP A 41 8.86 -7.48 6.66
CA ASP A 41 9.13 -7.66 8.09
C ASP A 41 8.68 -9.03 8.58
N TYR A 42 7.51 -9.49 8.13
CA TYR A 42 7.06 -10.85 8.44
C TYR A 42 8.02 -11.90 7.86
N ARG A 43 8.63 -11.60 6.70
CA ARG A 43 9.66 -12.46 6.09
C ARG A 43 10.95 -12.42 6.90
N ALA A 44 11.39 -11.26 7.36
CA ALA A 44 12.56 -11.10 8.21
C ALA A 44 12.39 -11.82 9.55
N VAL A 45 11.21 -11.71 10.17
CA VAL A 45 10.84 -12.51 11.36
C VAL A 45 10.89 -14.00 11.04
N THR A 46 10.28 -14.44 9.94
CA THR A 46 10.29 -15.86 9.55
C THR A 46 11.70 -16.38 9.33
N TYR A 47 12.55 -15.60 8.64
CA TYR A 47 13.96 -15.89 8.43
C TYR A 47 14.70 -16.02 9.77
N GLY A 48 14.59 -15.00 10.63
CA GLY A 48 15.25 -15.00 11.93
C GLY A 48 14.85 -16.17 12.83
N LEU A 49 13.58 -16.57 12.80
CA LEU A 49 13.09 -17.73 13.54
C LEU A 49 13.66 -19.06 13.02
N LEU A 50 13.79 -19.21 11.69
CA LEU A 50 14.37 -20.42 11.08
C LEU A 50 15.88 -20.48 11.29
N GLU A 51 16.61 -19.39 11.06
CA GLU A 51 18.07 -19.35 11.18
C GLU A 51 18.56 -19.56 12.62
N ASN A 52 17.81 -19.07 13.61
CA ASN A 52 18.15 -19.28 15.02
C ASN A 52 17.62 -20.60 15.60
N GLY A 53 17.06 -21.48 14.75
CA GLY A 53 16.60 -22.81 15.14
C GLY A 53 15.36 -22.81 16.05
N HIS A 54 14.62 -21.70 16.11
CA HIS A 54 13.35 -21.65 16.84
C HIS A 54 12.26 -22.40 16.08
N LEU A 55 12.31 -22.40 14.76
CA LEU A 55 11.38 -23.13 13.90
C LEU A 55 12.12 -24.05 12.94
N GLU A 56 11.40 -25.06 12.46
CA GLU A 56 11.83 -25.97 11.40
C GLU A 56 10.88 -25.89 10.19
N GLU A 57 11.40 -26.19 9.01
CA GLU A 57 10.59 -26.24 7.79
C GLU A 57 9.48 -27.30 7.89
N GLY A 58 8.31 -26.99 7.34
CA GLY A 58 7.19 -27.93 7.33
C GLY A 58 6.41 -28.05 8.66
N GLN A 59 6.79 -27.33 9.72
CA GLN A 59 6.04 -27.33 10.98
C GLN A 59 4.56 -26.94 10.80
N SER A 60 3.71 -27.53 11.64
CA SER A 60 2.27 -27.27 11.63
C SER A 60 1.98 -25.85 12.14
N GLU A 61 0.85 -25.26 11.74
CA GLU A 61 0.45 -23.92 12.19
C GLU A 61 0.33 -23.84 13.73
N SER A 62 -0.18 -24.91 14.36
CA SER A 62 -0.30 -25.01 15.83
C SER A 62 1.05 -25.04 16.55
N ASP A 63 2.03 -25.79 16.02
CA ASP A 63 3.36 -25.89 16.64
C ASP A 63 4.13 -24.58 16.52
N ILE A 64 4.01 -23.91 15.37
CA ILE A 64 4.57 -22.56 15.14
C ILE A 64 3.96 -21.58 16.15
N GLU A 65 2.63 -21.55 16.29
CA GLU A 65 1.96 -20.66 17.23
C GLU A 65 2.39 -20.91 18.68
N GLN A 66 2.47 -22.17 19.10
CA GLN A 66 2.90 -22.53 20.45
C GLN A 66 4.36 -22.12 20.72
N THR A 67 5.23 -22.26 19.74
CA THR A 67 6.65 -21.90 19.86
C THR A 67 6.83 -20.40 19.91
N VAL A 68 6.28 -19.70 18.94
CA VAL A 68 6.41 -18.24 18.81
C VAL A 68 5.77 -17.50 20.00
N SER A 69 4.68 -18.02 20.56
CA SER A 69 4.03 -17.41 21.73
C SER A 69 4.84 -17.50 23.03
N LYS A 70 5.91 -18.32 23.06
CA LYS A 70 6.83 -18.44 24.21
C LYS A 70 8.06 -17.53 24.10
N LEU A 71 8.31 -16.96 22.92
CA LEU A 71 9.46 -16.09 22.68
C LEU A 71 9.22 -14.70 23.27
N ASP A 72 10.31 -13.99 23.58
CA ASP A 72 10.22 -12.59 23.95
C ASP A 72 9.77 -11.77 22.73
N ASN A 73 8.73 -10.98 22.90
CA ASN A 73 8.23 -10.06 21.87
C ASN A 73 9.33 -9.10 21.37
N ARG A 74 10.29 -8.76 22.23
CA ARG A 74 11.46 -7.94 21.84
C ARG A 74 12.33 -8.67 20.82
N GLU A 75 12.59 -9.95 21.00
CA GLU A 75 13.40 -10.75 20.09
C GLU A 75 12.74 -10.83 18.70
N ILE A 76 11.43 -11.09 18.66
CA ILE A 76 10.67 -11.09 17.40
C ILE A 76 10.74 -9.72 16.72
N ALA A 77 10.63 -8.64 17.50
CA ALA A 77 10.70 -7.28 16.98
C ALA A 77 12.12 -6.92 16.47
N ASP A 78 13.17 -7.51 17.05
CA ASP A 78 14.54 -7.34 16.59
C ASP A 78 14.72 -7.91 15.17
N TYR A 79 14.20 -9.11 14.87
CA TYR A 79 14.22 -9.66 13.52
C TYR A 79 13.52 -8.76 12.49
N ALA A 80 12.35 -8.21 12.84
CA ALA A 80 11.66 -7.25 11.99
C ALA A 80 12.49 -5.97 11.78
N ALA A 81 13.06 -5.42 12.86
CA ALA A 81 13.87 -4.19 12.80
C ALA A 81 15.15 -4.37 11.98
N MET A 82 15.75 -5.56 12.00
CA MET A 82 17.00 -5.92 11.31
C MET A 82 16.82 -6.32 9.84
N ARG A 83 15.64 -6.12 9.24
CA ARG A 83 15.37 -6.53 7.86
C ARG A 83 16.43 -6.04 6.87
N TYR A 84 16.83 -4.77 6.94
CA TYR A 84 17.78 -4.20 5.99
C TYR A 84 19.19 -4.77 6.19
N GLU A 85 19.56 -5.07 7.43
CA GLU A 85 20.81 -5.73 7.79
C GLU A 85 20.84 -7.16 7.23
N ILE A 86 19.76 -7.93 7.40
CA ILE A 86 19.61 -9.27 6.81
C ILE A 86 19.78 -9.22 5.28
N VAL A 87 19.11 -8.26 4.63
CA VAL A 87 19.18 -8.09 3.18
C VAL A 87 20.57 -7.65 2.72
N ALA A 88 21.23 -6.76 3.45
CA ALA A 88 22.59 -6.31 3.13
C ALA A 88 23.62 -7.44 3.25
N GLU A 89 23.45 -8.34 4.22
CA GLU A 89 24.37 -9.45 4.46
C GLU A 89 24.13 -10.65 3.53
N GLN A 90 22.87 -10.97 3.24
CA GLN A 90 22.48 -12.22 2.57
C GLN A 90 21.93 -12.00 1.14
N GLY A 91 21.64 -10.75 0.78
CA GLY A 91 21.03 -10.36 -0.49
C GLY A 91 19.49 -10.37 -0.48
N ASP A 92 18.89 -9.57 -1.37
CA ASP A 92 17.43 -9.32 -1.42
C ASP A 92 16.57 -10.59 -1.51
N LYS A 93 17.09 -11.65 -2.13
CA LYS A 93 16.33 -12.87 -2.42
C LYS A 93 16.10 -13.75 -1.19
N VAL A 94 16.91 -13.59 -0.13
CA VAL A 94 16.88 -14.46 1.05
C VAL A 94 15.48 -14.48 1.70
N LEU A 95 14.81 -13.33 1.74
CA LEU A 95 13.48 -13.19 2.33
C LEU A 95 12.35 -13.78 1.47
N TYR A 96 12.64 -14.19 0.24
CA TYR A 96 11.67 -14.69 -0.73
C TYR A 96 11.94 -16.12 -1.19
N GLU A 97 12.83 -16.84 -0.50
CA GLU A 97 13.07 -18.26 -0.73
C GLU A 97 11.80 -19.11 -0.48
N PRO A 98 11.67 -20.30 -1.09
CA PRO A 98 10.53 -21.18 -0.91
C PRO A 98 10.19 -21.45 0.57
N ARG A 99 11.20 -21.80 1.38
CA ARG A 99 11.05 -22.05 2.83
C ARG A 99 10.43 -20.88 3.60
N ILE A 100 10.76 -19.63 3.21
CA ILE A 100 10.19 -18.43 3.81
C ILE A 100 8.75 -18.22 3.33
N ASN A 101 8.50 -18.34 2.02
CA ASN A 101 7.17 -18.15 1.43
C ASN A 101 6.13 -19.12 1.98
N GLU A 102 6.52 -20.37 2.24
CA GLU A 102 5.64 -21.41 2.78
C GLU A 102 5.25 -21.17 4.24
N THR A 103 6.14 -20.53 5.01
CA THR A 103 5.98 -20.35 6.47
C THR A 103 5.38 -18.98 6.82
N VAL A 104 5.71 -17.92 6.07
CA VAL A 104 5.33 -16.53 6.40
C VAL A 104 3.82 -16.32 6.49
N ALA A 105 3.03 -17.07 5.71
CA ALA A 105 1.56 -16.99 5.75
C ALA A 105 0.98 -17.49 7.09
N LYS A 106 1.62 -18.50 7.70
CA LYS A 106 1.26 -19.02 9.03
C LYS A 106 1.68 -18.01 10.11
N ILE A 107 2.92 -17.53 10.02
CA ILE A 107 3.50 -16.54 10.94
C ILE A 107 2.68 -15.23 10.99
N GLY A 108 2.24 -14.72 9.85
CA GLY A 108 1.50 -13.46 9.76
C GLY A 108 0.12 -13.44 10.42
N LYS A 109 -0.41 -14.60 10.82
CA LYS A 109 -1.68 -14.73 11.55
C LYS A 109 -1.51 -14.60 13.06
N ILE A 110 -0.31 -14.81 13.59
CA ILE A 110 -0.05 -14.89 15.02
C ILE A 110 0.01 -13.50 15.64
N SER A 111 -0.83 -13.24 16.64
CA SER A 111 -0.99 -11.91 17.26
C SER A 111 0.30 -11.30 17.81
N VAL A 112 1.14 -12.11 18.47
CA VAL A 112 2.43 -11.64 19.01
C VAL A 112 3.37 -11.18 17.89
N VAL A 113 3.43 -11.91 16.76
CA VAL A 113 4.24 -11.50 15.61
C VAL A 113 3.72 -10.21 14.99
N ARG A 114 2.39 -10.07 14.82
CA ARG A 114 1.82 -8.84 14.27
C ARG A 114 2.18 -7.62 15.11
N SER A 115 2.16 -7.79 16.43
CA SER A 115 2.56 -6.75 17.38
C SER A 115 4.06 -6.45 17.29
N ALA A 116 4.90 -7.49 17.25
CA ALA A 116 6.35 -7.37 17.09
C ALA A 116 6.76 -6.66 15.80
N VAL A 117 6.11 -6.98 14.67
CA VAL A 117 6.34 -6.34 13.37
C VAL A 117 6.03 -4.84 13.45
N LYS A 118 4.94 -4.43 14.12
CA LYS A 118 4.64 -3.00 14.33
C LYS A 118 5.71 -2.30 15.17
N VAL A 119 6.29 -2.99 16.16
CA VAL A 119 7.42 -2.46 16.95
C VAL A 119 8.68 -2.34 16.10
N GLY A 120 9.02 -3.37 15.31
CA GLY A 120 10.17 -3.34 14.40
C GLY A 120 10.05 -2.23 13.35
N PHE A 121 8.86 -2.08 12.75
CA PHE A 121 8.53 -0.98 11.86
C PHE A 121 8.72 0.38 12.53
N THR A 122 8.20 0.57 13.74
CA THR A 122 8.37 1.82 14.51
C THR A 122 9.85 2.19 14.68
N ARG A 123 10.70 1.20 14.98
CA ARG A 123 12.15 1.43 15.12
C ARG A 123 12.81 1.84 13.80
N ARG A 124 12.38 1.25 12.67
CA ARG A 124 12.90 1.66 11.35
C ARG A 124 12.41 3.05 10.95
N VAL A 125 11.15 3.39 11.20
CA VAL A 125 10.63 4.75 11.00
C VAL A 125 11.44 5.75 11.82
N GLN A 126 11.79 5.44 13.07
CA GLN A 126 12.64 6.32 13.89
C GLN A 126 14.01 6.56 13.24
N ARG A 127 14.65 5.53 12.68
CA ARG A 127 15.91 5.69 11.94
C ARG A 127 15.75 6.59 10.70
N VAL A 128 14.59 6.57 10.05
CA VAL A 128 14.29 7.46 8.92
C VAL A 128 14.06 8.90 9.39
N ILE A 129 13.36 9.11 10.52
CA ILE A 129 13.18 10.44 11.12
C ILE A 129 14.53 11.09 11.46
N ASP A 130 15.49 10.28 11.89
CA ASP A 130 16.84 10.76 12.23
C ASP A 130 17.68 11.13 10.99
N ASN A 131 17.20 10.82 9.77
CA ASN A 131 17.84 11.20 8.51
C ASN A 131 17.27 12.54 8.01
N PRO A 132 18.04 13.65 8.04
CA PRO A 132 17.55 14.98 7.66
C PRO A 132 17.28 15.15 6.16
N ASP A 133 17.76 14.22 5.32
CA ASP A 133 17.57 14.27 3.86
C ASP A 133 16.25 13.59 3.42
N VAL A 134 15.50 13.00 4.35
CA VAL A 134 14.26 12.27 4.06
C VAL A 134 13.06 12.96 4.69
N ASN A 135 12.12 13.38 3.85
CA ASN A 135 10.89 14.05 4.24
C ASN A 135 9.65 13.19 3.99
N LEU A 136 9.75 12.23 3.07
CA LEU A 136 8.67 11.35 2.67
C LEU A 136 9.05 9.88 2.88
N LEU A 137 8.14 9.10 3.45
CA LEU A 137 8.26 7.66 3.58
C LEU A 137 7.05 6.99 2.92
N PHE A 138 7.28 6.33 1.78
CA PHE A 138 6.26 5.52 1.11
C PHE A 138 6.30 4.10 1.65
N VAL A 139 5.18 3.61 2.19
CA VAL A 139 5.11 2.30 2.83
C VAL A 139 4.09 1.40 2.14
N ASP A 140 4.53 0.25 1.62
CA ASP A 140 3.61 -0.87 1.31
C ASP A 140 3.26 -1.55 2.64
N GLY A 141 2.12 -1.17 3.20
CA GLY A 141 1.74 -1.55 4.54
C GLY A 141 0.26 -1.55 4.79
N ARG A 142 -0.11 -1.94 6.01
CA ARG A 142 -1.50 -2.21 6.39
C ARG A 142 -1.79 -1.62 7.75
N ASN A 143 -2.83 -0.78 7.82
CA ASN A 143 -3.36 -0.20 9.06
C ASN A 143 -2.25 0.48 9.88
N LEU A 144 -1.48 1.36 9.22
CA LEU A 144 -0.31 1.99 9.84
C LEU A 144 -0.67 3.24 10.64
N GLY A 145 -1.85 3.83 10.41
CA GLY A 145 -2.29 5.05 11.11
C GLY A 145 -2.12 4.99 12.64
N PRO A 146 -2.70 4.00 13.34
CA PRO A 146 -2.55 3.87 14.79
C PRO A 146 -1.12 3.63 15.29
N VAL A 147 -0.20 3.25 14.40
CA VAL A 147 1.23 3.07 14.71
C VAL A 147 1.96 4.40 14.50
N ILE A 148 1.79 5.04 13.35
CA ILE A 148 2.45 6.31 12.99
C ILE A 148 2.05 7.44 13.93
N GLU A 149 0.78 7.52 14.35
CA GLU A 149 0.28 8.53 15.30
C GLU A 149 1.00 8.49 16.66
N LYS A 150 1.66 7.37 17.01
CA LYS A 150 2.41 7.21 18.26
C LYS A 150 3.89 7.52 18.12
N ILE A 151 4.38 7.78 16.90
CA ILE A 151 5.80 8.04 16.63
C ILE A 151 6.03 9.55 16.60
N GLU A 152 6.77 10.06 17.57
CA GLU A 152 7.14 11.48 17.60
C GLU A 152 8.02 11.82 16.40
N GLY A 153 7.63 12.83 15.63
CA GLY A 153 8.37 13.27 14.44
C GLY A 153 7.94 12.59 13.14
N ALA A 154 6.95 11.69 13.16
CA ALA A 154 6.26 11.23 11.96
C ALA A 154 4.79 11.67 11.95
N GLU A 155 4.22 11.71 10.76
CA GLU A 155 2.80 11.95 10.57
C GLU A 155 2.28 11.21 9.35
N LEU A 156 1.05 10.72 9.44
CA LEU A 156 0.39 10.04 8.33
C LEU A 156 -0.13 11.09 7.33
N GLY A 157 0.54 11.18 6.19
CA GLY A 157 0.24 12.16 5.14
C GLY A 157 -0.94 11.74 4.27
N LEU A 158 -0.96 10.48 3.80
CA LEU A 158 -1.99 9.97 2.91
C LEU A 158 -2.14 8.45 3.08
N ARG A 159 -3.36 7.94 2.96
CA ARG A 159 -3.66 6.50 2.96
C ARG A 159 -4.37 6.09 1.68
N LEU A 160 -3.83 5.10 0.99
CA LEU A 160 -4.41 4.49 -0.20
C LEU A 160 -4.83 3.05 0.10
N PHE A 161 -6.03 2.66 -0.35
CA PHE A 161 -6.39 1.26 -0.59
C PHE A 161 -6.42 1.01 -2.09
N VAL A 162 -5.39 0.34 -2.59
CA VAL A 162 -5.23 0.01 -4.00
C VAL A 162 -5.92 -1.33 -4.27
N ASP A 163 -6.98 -1.31 -5.08
CA ASP A 163 -7.71 -2.51 -5.46
C ASP A 163 -7.56 -2.84 -6.95
N CYS A 164 -7.95 -4.04 -7.30
CA CYS A 164 -7.97 -4.57 -8.65
C CYS A 164 -8.92 -5.76 -8.75
N GLN A 165 -9.63 -5.88 -9.87
CA GLN A 165 -10.45 -7.03 -10.19
C GLN A 165 -9.57 -8.30 -10.29
N PRO A 166 -10.05 -9.47 -9.82
CA PRO A 166 -9.27 -10.71 -9.83
C PRO A 166 -8.76 -11.12 -11.22
N ALA A 167 -9.49 -10.80 -12.29
CA ALA A 167 -9.06 -11.10 -13.66
C ALA A 167 -7.83 -10.27 -14.06
N GLU A 168 -7.84 -8.96 -13.78
CA GLU A 168 -6.70 -8.08 -14.05
C GLU A 168 -5.51 -8.44 -13.14
N ALA A 169 -5.76 -8.81 -11.88
CA ALA A 169 -4.74 -9.30 -10.96
C ALA A 169 -4.06 -10.58 -11.48
N ALA A 170 -4.83 -11.53 -12.04
CA ALA A 170 -4.29 -12.73 -12.69
C ALA A 170 -3.51 -12.39 -13.97
N ARG A 171 -3.99 -11.42 -14.77
CA ARG A 171 -3.27 -10.93 -15.95
C ARG A 171 -1.90 -10.34 -15.59
N ARG A 172 -1.84 -9.54 -14.52
CA ARG A 172 -0.57 -8.99 -13.99
C ARG A 172 0.36 -10.10 -13.48
N GLU A 173 -0.19 -11.15 -12.89
CA GLU A 173 0.60 -12.31 -12.49
C GLU A 173 1.16 -13.08 -13.70
N ALA A 174 0.36 -13.24 -14.76
CA ALA A 174 0.79 -13.88 -16.00
C ALA A 174 1.99 -13.15 -16.60
N LEU A 175 1.88 -11.82 -16.74
CA LEU A 175 2.98 -10.97 -17.21
C LEU A 175 4.23 -11.09 -16.34
N ARG A 176 4.08 -11.16 -15.01
CA ARG A 176 5.20 -11.32 -14.09
C ARG A 176 5.90 -12.67 -14.24
N GLN A 177 5.15 -13.73 -14.55
CA GLN A 177 5.67 -15.09 -14.72
C GLN A 177 6.08 -15.41 -16.18
N GLY A 178 5.89 -14.46 -17.11
CA GLY A 178 6.15 -14.70 -18.54
C GLY A 178 5.15 -15.66 -19.20
N VAL A 179 3.96 -15.81 -18.63
CA VAL A 179 2.87 -16.64 -19.19
C VAL A 179 2.09 -15.82 -20.21
N ASP A 180 1.97 -16.33 -21.43
CA ASP A 180 1.11 -15.75 -22.47
C ASP A 180 -0.36 -16.11 -22.20
N TYR A 181 -1.06 -15.19 -21.54
CA TYR A 181 -2.48 -15.34 -21.23
C TYR A 181 -3.41 -15.17 -22.45
N GLN A 182 -2.87 -14.85 -23.63
CA GLN A 182 -3.64 -14.83 -24.88
C GLN A 182 -3.66 -16.19 -25.59
N ASP A 183 -2.74 -17.09 -25.22
CA ASP A 183 -2.74 -18.48 -25.66
C ASP A 183 -3.73 -19.30 -24.82
N SER A 184 -4.73 -19.90 -25.48
CA SER A 184 -5.77 -20.71 -24.82
C SER A 184 -5.21 -21.97 -24.15
N SER A 185 -3.99 -22.41 -24.49
CA SER A 185 -3.32 -23.48 -23.75
C SER A 185 -3.06 -23.13 -22.28
N ASN A 186 -3.04 -21.83 -21.95
CA ASN A 186 -2.85 -21.30 -20.59
C ASN A 186 -4.15 -20.97 -19.84
N ASP A 187 -5.33 -21.27 -20.40
CA ASP A 187 -6.63 -20.93 -19.79
C ASP A 187 -6.82 -21.57 -18.41
N GLU A 188 -6.41 -22.84 -18.24
CA GLU A 188 -6.50 -23.53 -16.94
C GLU A 188 -5.62 -22.85 -15.88
N TRP A 189 -4.38 -22.51 -16.26
CA TRP A 189 -3.46 -21.78 -15.39
C TRP A 189 -4.04 -20.42 -14.99
N PHE A 190 -4.63 -19.69 -15.94
CA PHE A 190 -5.20 -18.37 -15.70
C PHE A 190 -6.38 -18.45 -14.75
N MET A 191 -7.31 -19.40 -14.97
CA MET A 191 -8.47 -19.60 -14.12
C MET A 191 -8.08 -20.05 -12.70
N LYS A 192 -7.10 -20.95 -12.56
CA LYS A 192 -6.56 -21.36 -11.26
C LYS A 192 -5.91 -20.20 -10.52
N THR A 193 -5.12 -19.39 -11.22
CA THR A 193 -4.45 -18.21 -10.65
C THR A 193 -5.46 -17.16 -10.19
N LYS A 194 -6.47 -16.86 -11.02
CA LYS A 194 -7.58 -15.96 -10.67
C LYS A 194 -8.34 -16.45 -9.43
N ALA A 195 -8.65 -17.74 -9.35
CA ALA A 195 -9.34 -18.33 -8.21
C ALA A 195 -8.49 -18.24 -6.92
N SER A 196 -7.20 -18.56 -7.01
CA SER A 196 -6.24 -18.44 -5.90
C SER A 196 -6.12 -17.01 -5.39
N ILE A 197 -5.99 -16.02 -6.29
CA ILE A 197 -5.94 -14.60 -5.93
C ILE A 197 -7.24 -14.17 -5.25
N LYS A 198 -8.40 -14.60 -5.76
CA LYS A 198 -9.70 -14.30 -5.15
C LYS A 198 -9.82 -14.90 -3.76
N ALA A 199 -9.43 -16.16 -3.57
CA ALA A 199 -9.43 -16.82 -2.27
C ALA A 199 -8.52 -16.08 -1.27
N ARG A 200 -7.30 -15.73 -1.70
CA ARG A 200 -6.38 -14.94 -0.88
C ARG A 200 -6.96 -13.57 -0.50
N LYS A 201 -7.62 -12.87 -1.43
CA LYS A 201 -8.27 -11.58 -1.13
C LYS A 201 -9.34 -11.75 -0.04
N LEU A 202 -10.19 -12.76 -0.16
CA LEU A 202 -11.24 -13.05 0.84
C LEU A 202 -10.65 -13.43 2.20
N ASP A 203 -9.59 -14.24 2.22
CA ASP A 203 -8.90 -14.59 3.47
C ASP A 203 -8.25 -13.37 4.12
N ASP A 204 -7.66 -12.48 3.31
CA ASP A 204 -7.07 -11.22 3.76
C ASP A 204 -8.14 -10.25 4.32
N GLU A 205 -9.33 -10.18 3.73
CA GLU A 205 -10.46 -9.35 4.18
C GLU A 205 -11.14 -9.90 5.45
N ARG A 206 -11.19 -11.22 5.63
CA ARG A 206 -11.91 -11.88 6.73
C ARG A 206 -11.09 -12.05 8.01
N ARG A 207 -9.83 -11.60 8.03
CA ARG A 207 -9.00 -11.75 9.23
C ARG A 207 -9.59 -10.96 10.39
N THR A 208 -9.60 -11.57 11.56
CA THR A 208 -9.98 -10.90 12.81
C THR A 208 -9.00 -9.79 13.18
N LEU A 209 -7.72 -9.94 12.85
CA LEU A 209 -6.67 -8.97 13.16
C LEU A 209 -6.19 -8.27 11.89
N ASP A 210 -6.29 -6.94 11.88
CA ASP A 210 -5.92 -6.04 10.79
C ASP A 210 -6.40 -6.55 9.40
N PRO A 211 -7.72 -6.63 9.17
CA PRO A 211 -8.26 -7.06 7.87
C PRO A 211 -7.78 -6.15 6.75
N VAL A 212 -7.58 -6.73 5.57
CA VAL A 212 -7.15 -5.98 4.37
C VAL A 212 -8.39 -5.56 3.59
N CYS A 213 -9.07 -4.54 4.10
CA CYS A 213 -10.21 -3.94 3.44
C CYS A 213 -10.02 -2.42 3.34
N LYS A 214 -10.80 -1.81 2.45
CA LYS A 214 -10.95 -0.36 2.44
C LYS A 214 -11.71 0.07 3.69
N ASP A 215 -11.44 1.28 4.16
CA ASP A 215 -12.24 1.90 5.22
C ASP A 215 -13.70 2.08 4.74
N GLU A 216 -14.66 2.01 5.67
CA GLU A 216 -16.08 2.16 5.35
C GLU A 216 -16.37 3.51 4.71
N ASP A 217 -15.73 4.56 5.23
CA ASP A 217 -15.80 5.93 4.77
C ASP A 217 -14.70 6.28 3.76
N ALA A 218 -14.03 5.32 3.12
CA ALA A 218 -13.00 5.66 2.12
C ALA A 218 -13.56 6.54 0.98
N ILE A 219 -12.79 7.54 0.56
CA ILE A 219 -13.09 8.35 -0.63
C ILE A 219 -12.92 7.45 -1.85
N ALA A 220 -14.03 7.07 -2.48
CA ALA A 220 -14.01 6.32 -3.72
C ALA A 220 -13.47 7.21 -4.85
N TYR A 221 -12.18 7.10 -5.17
CA TYR A 221 -11.49 7.99 -6.12
C TYR A 221 -12.32 8.23 -7.38
N TRP A 222 -12.81 7.14 -7.97
CA TRP A 222 -13.60 7.18 -9.19
C TRP A 222 -15.00 7.76 -9.02
N HIS A 223 -15.68 7.51 -7.90
CA HIS A 223 -17.12 7.68 -7.76
C HIS A 223 -17.55 8.72 -6.72
N ASN A 224 -16.62 9.41 -6.08
CA ASN A 224 -16.94 10.47 -5.15
C ASN A 224 -17.41 11.74 -5.89
N ASP A 225 -18.57 12.27 -5.49
CA ASP A 225 -19.24 13.38 -6.18
C ASP A 225 -18.49 14.71 -6.04
N ASP A 226 -17.90 15.00 -4.88
CA ASP A 226 -17.13 16.23 -4.66
C ASP A 226 -15.86 16.23 -5.53
N VAL A 227 -15.16 15.09 -5.56
CA VAL A 227 -13.98 14.86 -6.41
C VAL A 227 -14.35 14.92 -7.90
N MET A 228 -15.51 14.36 -8.28
CA MET A 228 -16.04 14.45 -9.65
C MET A 228 -16.32 15.92 -10.02
N THR A 229 -16.93 16.67 -9.13
CA THR A 229 -17.28 18.08 -9.36
C THR A 229 -16.04 18.96 -9.47
N GLU A 230 -15.08 18.78 -8.57
CA GLU A 230 -13.76 19.40 -8.64
C GLU A 230 -13.07 19.11 -9.99
N THR A 231 -13.08 17.84 -10.41
CA THR A 231 -12.52 17.40 -11.70
C THR A 231 -13.21 18.08 -12.89
N MET A 232 -14.54 18.13 -12.88
CA MET A 232 -15.32 18.76 -13.96
C MET A 232 -15.00 20.25 -14.09
N GLN A 233 -14.93 20.95 -12.96
CA GLN A 233 -14.62 22.38 -12.95
C GLN A 233 -13.18 22.66 -13.35
N TYR A 234 -12.22 21.86 -12.86
CA TYR A 234 -10.82 21.94 -13.28
C TYR A 234 -10.67 21.81 -14.79
N PHE A 235 -11.29 20.79 -15.40
CA PHE A 235 -11.20 20.60 -16.84
C PHE A 235 -12.00 21.62 -17.64
N ALA A 236 -13.14 22.09 -17.14
CA ALA A 236 -13.91 23.15 -17.80
C ALA A 236 -13.06 24.43 -17.91
N LYS A 237 -12.39 24.80 -16.81
CA LYS A 237 -11.49 25.96 -16.73
C LYS A 237 -10.25 25.78 -17.62
N THR A 238 -9.54 24.66 -17.49
CA THR A 238 -8.25 24.44 -18.18
C THR A 238 -8.40 24.12 -19.67
N ARG A 239 -9.51 23.50 -20.08
CA ARG A 239 -9.77 23.15 -21.49
C ARG A 239 -10.66 24.16 -22.21
N GLY A 240 -11.17 25.19 -21.51
CA GLY A 240 -12.07 26.21 -22.09
C GLY A 240 -13.39 25.63 -22.60
N LYS A 241 -13.96 24.64 -21.89
CA LYS A 241 -15.19 23.94 -22.28
C LYS A 241 -16.28 24.10 -21.22
N SER A 242 -17.55 23.97 -21.62
CA SER A 242 -18.64 23.94 -20.64
C SER A 242 -18.55 22.71 -19.74
N ILE A 243 -19.02 22.83 -18.49
CA ILE A 243 -19.07 21.73 -17.53
C ILE A 243 -19.83 20.53 -18.10
N GLY A 244 -20.96 20.76 -18.78
CA GLY A 244 -21.73 19.68 -19.42
C GLY A 244 -20.96 18.93 -20.51
N ASN A 245 -20.12 19.63 -21.29
CA ASN A 245 -19.26 18.97 -22.27
C ASN A 245 -18.18 18.11 -21.58
N ILE A 246 -17.58 18.64 -20.50
CA ILE A 246 -16.61 17.88 -19.71
C ILE A 246 -17.24 16.65 -19.07
N ALA A 247 -18.44 16.76 -18.49
CA ALA A 247 -19.17 15.64 -17.92
C ALA A 247 -19.39 14.51 -18.94
N SER A 248 -19.77 14.87 -20.18
CA SER A 248 -19.89 13.91 -21.28
C SER A 248 -18.57 13.23 -21.63
N ILE A 249 -17.46 13.98 -21.68
CA ILE A 249 -16.12 13.42 -21.93
C ILE A 249 -15.71 12.47 -20.79
N LEU A 250 -15.90 12.89 -19.55
CA LEU A 250 -15.57 12.07 -18.38
C LEU A 250 -16.41 10.81 -18.33
N ASN A 251 -17.61 10.76 -18.89
CA ASN A 251 -18.36 9.50 -18.98
C ASN A 251 -17.77 8.52 -20.01
N THR A 252 -17.03 9.00 -21.02
CA THR A 252 -16.46 8.15 -22.09
C THR A 252 -15.00 7.77 -21.85
N LYS A 253 -14.21 8.64 -21.22
CA LYS A 253 -12.78 8.47 -20.90
C LYS A 253 -12.49 8.59 -19.41
N PHE A 254 -13.44 8.15 -18.62
CA PHE A 254 -13.52 8.34 -17.17
C PHE A 254 -12.23 8.04 -16.41
N ARG A 255 -11.56 6.93 -16.73
CA ARG A 255 -10.40 6.46 -15.98
C ARG A 255 -9.05 6.98 -16.48
N THR A 256 -8.95 7.40 -17.74
CA THR A 256 -7.66 7.83 -18.31
C THR A 256 -7.30 9.26 -17.94
N ASP A 257 -8.29 10.16 -17.87
CA ASP A 257 -8.08 11.56 -17.47
C ASP A 257 -7.87 11.70 -15.94
N GLY A 258 -8.32 10.71 -15.17
CA GLY A 258 -8.22 10.68 -13.71
C GLY A 258 -9.12 11.70 -13.03
N ARG A 259 -8.85 11.91 -11.74
CA ARG A 259 -9.58 12.84 -10.88
C ARG A 259 -8.65 13.87 -10.29
N TYR A 260 -9.22 14.98 -9.84
CA TYR A 260 -8.54 16.04 -9.13
C TYR A 260 -9.17 16.25 -7.76
N GLY A 261 -8.33 16.60 -6.79
CA GLY A 261 -8.70 16.93 -5.42
C GLY A 261 -8.90 15.73 -4.49
N ALA A 262 -8.74 14.50 -4.98
CA ALA A 262 -8.88 13.33 -4.14
C ALA A 262 -7.81 13.26 -3.05
N GLY A 263 -6.56 13.63 -3.38
CA GLY A 263 -5.46 13.71 -2.42
C GLY A 263 -5.72 14.77 -1.35
N ALA A 264 -6.03 15.99 -1.79
CA ALA A 264 -6.34 17.11 -0.90
C ALA A 264 -7.51 16.79 0.04
N LYS A 265 -8.64 16.29 -0.50
CA LYS A 265 -9.82 15.91 0.29
C LYS A 265 -9.50 14.82 1.31
N ALA A 266 -8.73 13.80 0.91
CA ALA A 266 -8.35 12.70 1.80
C ALA A 266 -7.56 13.17 3.02
N VAL A 267 -6.62 14.09 2.82
CA VAL A 267 -5.86 14.67 3.93
C VAL A 267 -6.72 15.59 4.78
N HIS A 268 -7.50 16.46 4.15
CA HIS A 268 -8.38 17.40 4.83
C HIS A 268 -9.36 16.69 5.77
N GLU A 269 -9.91 15.56 5.32
CA GLU A 269 -10.91 14.78 6.06
C GLU A 269 -10.31 13.63 6.88
N SER A 270 -8.99 13.41 6.81
CA SER A 270 -8.30 12.26 7.42
C SER A 270 -8.86 10.90 6.98
N ARG A 271 -9.22 10.76 5.70
CA ARG A 271 -9.85 9.57 5.11
C ARG A 271 -8.91 8.83 4.18
N GLN A 272 -9.12 7.52 4.05
CA GLN A 272 -8.44 6.70 3.06
C GLN A 272 -9.01 6.95 1.66
N ILE A 273 -8.18 6.90 0.62
CA ILE A 273 -8.63 6.85 -0.78
C ILE A 273 -8.75 5.39 -1.22
N TYR A 274 -9.94 5.00 -1.70
CA TYR A 274 -10.14 3.75 -2.42
C TYR A 274 -9.83 3.94 -3.91
N PHE A 275 -8.76 3.30 -4.39
CA PHE A 275 -8.23 3.44 -5.74
C PHE A 275 -8.22 2.10 -6.50
N ASP A 276 -9.25 1.88 -7.33
CA ASP A 276 -9.36 0.70 -8.18
C ASP A 276 -8.55 0.89 -9.49
N THR A 277 -7.59 0.00 -9.71
CA THR A 277 -6.63 0.08 -10.83
C THR A 277 -6.99 -0.83 -12.01
N SER A 278 -8.15 -1.48 -12.00
CA SER A 278 -8.49 -2.57 -12.92
C SER A 278 -8.46 -2.21 -14.40
N GLU A 279 -8.84 -0.98 -14.72
CA GLU A 279 -9.09 -0.52 -16.10
C GLU A 279 -8.08 0.55 -16.54
N ILE A 280 -6.95 0.65 -15.84
CA ILE A 280 -5.87 1.60 -16.16
C ILE A 280 -4.55 0.87 -16.35
N ASN A 281 -3.71 1.38 -17.26
CA ASN A 281 -2.38 0.86 -17.45
C ASN A 281 -1.41 1.35 -16.35
N ARG A 282 -0.21 0.77 -16.31
CA ARG A 282 0.83 1.08 -15.32
C ARG A 282 1.17 2.58 -15.25
N ASN A 283 1.32 3.24 -16.39
CA ASN A 283 1.71 4.65 -16.43
C ASN A 283 0.60 5.55 -15.90
N THR A 284 -0.66 5.29 -16.30
CA THR A 284 -1.81 5.99 -15.76
C THR A 284 -1.91 5.78 -14.25
N MET A 285 -1.80 4.54 -13.76
CA MET A 285 -1.81 4.22 -12.33
C MET A 285 -0.77 5.06 -11.56
N ILE A 286 0.49 5.07 -12.01
CA ILE A 286 1.57 5.82 -11.36
C ILE A 286 1.28 7.33 -11.39
N ASN A 287 0.90 7.88 -12.54
CA ASN A 287 0.64 9.32 -12.68
C ASN A 287 -0.52 9.80 -11.80
N LEU A 288 -1.58 8.98 -11.67
CA LEU A 288 -2.71 9.32 -10.81
C LEU A 288 -2.35 9.21 -9.32
N SER A 289 -1.58 8.19 -8.94
CA SER A 289 -1.06 8.07 -7.57
C SER A 289 -0.16 9.24 -7.19
N ARG A 290 0.74 9.65 -8.09
CA ARG A 290 1.59 10.83 -7.88
C ARG A 290 0.75 12.09 -7.69
N ARG A 291 -0.25 12.31 -8.54
CA ARG A 291 -1.16 13.45 -8.40
C ARG A 291 -1.84 13.48 -7.03
N MET A 292 -2.34 12.34 -6.54
CA MET A 292 -2.95 12.28 -5.21
C MET A 292 -1.95 12.65 -4.09
N VAL A 293 -0.67 12.28 -4.24
CA VAL A 293 0.37 12.69 -3.28
C VAL A 293 0.68 14.18 -3.39
N ASP A 294 0.81 14.71 -4.61
CA ASP A 294 1.06 16.14 -4.84
C ASP A 294 -0.08 17.00 -4.26
N GLU A 295 -1.34 16.63 -4.52
CA GLU A 295 -2.52 17.30 -3.97
C GLU A 295 -2.57 17.24 -2.43
N ALA A 296 -2.16 16.11 -1.84
CA ALA A 296 -2.06 15.94 -0.40
C ALA A 296 -0.97 16.85 0.20
N LEU A 297 0.19 16.96 -0.45
CA LEU A 297 1.28 17.86 -0.07
C LEU A 297 0.85 19.33 -0.15
N ASP A 298 0.19 19.71 -1.24
CA ASP A 298 -0.31 21.07 -1.44
C ASP A 298 -1.37 21.46 -0.39
N GLU A 299 -2.32 20.58 -0.07
CA GLU A 299 -3.37 20.86 0.93
C GLU A 299 -2.74 21.13 2.30
N ARG A 300 -1.79 20.28 2.69
CA ARG A 300 -1.08 20.43 3.96
C ARG A 300 -0.21 21.66 4.04
N ALA A 301 0.38 22.07 2.93
CA ALA A 301 1.13 23.31 2.84
C ALA A 301 0.21 24.56 2.78
N GLY A 302 -1.12 24.38 2.72
CA GLY A 302 -2.09 25.46 2.52
C GLY A 302 -2.01 26.07 1.11
N LEU A 303 -1.45 25.33 0.15
CA LEU A 303 -1.26 25.74 -1.24
C LEU A 303 -2.37 25.19 -2.16
N TYR A 304 -3.07 24.13 -1.75
CA TYR A 304 -4.17 23.60 -2.54
C TYR A 304 -5.36 24.56 -2.52
N THR A 305 -5.83 24.94 -3.70
CA THR A 305 -7.02 25.79 -3.84
C THR A 305 -8.09 25.03 -4.60
N SER A 306 -9.16 24.64 -3.90
CA SER A 306 -10.31 24.00 -4.56
C SER A 306 -10.91 24.95 -5.60
N ILE A 307 -11.12 24.42 -6.80
CA ILE A 307 -11.75 25.16 -7.90
C ILE A 307 -13.27 25.19 -7.69
N SER A 308 -13.84 24.11 -7.17
CA SER A 308 -15.28 23.98 -6.99
C SER A 308 -15.86 24.73 -5.80
N GLY A 309 -15.06 24.95 -4.75
CA GLY A 309 -15.59 25.34 -3.44
C GLY A 309 -16.53 24.29 -2.84
N GLU A 310 -16.55 23.09 -3.41
CA GLU A 310 -17.38 21.94 -3.03
C GLU A 310 -16.54 20.79 -2.48
N LEU A 311 -15.25 20.75 -2.82
CA LEU A 311 -14.36 19.65 -2.46
C LEU A 311 -14.34 19.32 -0.96
N PHE A 312 -14.44 20.34 -0.11
CA PHE A 312 -14.37 20.22 1.36
C PHE A 312 -15.72 20.42 2.06
N ARG A 313 -16.84 20.34 1.33
CA ARG A 313 -18.16 20.41 1.97
C ARG A 313 -18.41 19.12 2.75
N LYS A 314 -18.95 19.27 3.98
CA LYS A 314 -19.37 18.18 4.87
C LYS A 314 -20.76 17.68 4.52
#